data_AF-A0A1B2DS42-F1
#
_entry.id   AF-A0A1B2DS42-F1
#
_cell.length_a   1.000
_cell.length_b   1.000
_cell.length_c   1.000
_cell.angle_alpha   90.00
_cell.angle_beta   90.00
_cell.angle_gamma   90.00
#
_symmetry.space_group_name_H-M   'P 1'
#
loop_
_entity.id
_entity.type
_entity.pdbx_description
1 polymer ?
#
loop_
_entity_poly.entity_id
_entity_poly.type
_entity_poly.pdbx_seq_one_letter_code
_entity_poly.pdbx_strand_id
1 'polypeptide(L)' 'MLGELKFAGILHQEKAVAHITAHFGEQFIYVNEQGNTSIDKEVKKAFKKGHGGKAAWDREGFFWGWT' A
#
# COMPACT_ATOMS: atom_id res chain seq x y z
N MET A 1 -6.04 -6.22 3.13
CA MET A 1 -4.71 -5.61 3.39
C MET A 1 -4.47 -5.23 4.86
N LEU A 2 -5.32 -4.47 5.55
CA LEU A 2 -5.04 -4.01 6.93
C LEU A 2 -4.80 -5.17 7.93
N GLY A 3 -5.67 -6.19 7.89
CA GLY A 3 -5.52 -7.39 8.73
C GLY A 3 -4.26 -8.19 8.40
N GLU A 4 -3.86 -8.22 7.12
CA GLU A 4 -2.62 -8.86 6.69
C GLU A 4 -1.39 -8.10 7.21
N LEU A 5 -1.36 -6.78 7.09
CA LEU A 5 -0.29 -5.96 7.66
C LEU A 5 -0.19 -6.13 9.18
N LYS A 6 -1.33 -6.19 9.88
CA LYS A 6 -1.36 -6.43 11.33
C LYS A 6 -0.84 -7.82 11.71
N PHE A 7 -1.08 -8.84 10.88
CA PHE A 7 -0.65 -10.22 11.12
C PHE A 7 0.81 -10.46 10.72
N ALA A 8 1.19 -10.02 9.52
CA ALA A 8 2.52 -10.22 8.94
C ALA A 8 3.56 -9.20 9.42
N GLY A 9 3.12 -8.08 10.01
CA GLY A 9 3.99 -6.98 10.46
C GLY A 9 4.51 -6.09 9.33
N ILE A 10 4.55 -6.58 8.09
CA ILE A 10 4.98 -5.82 6.92
C ILE A 10 4.04 -6.04 5.72
N LEU A 11 3.90 -5.02 4.88
CA LEU A 11 3.15 -5.08 3.62
C LEU A 11 3.92 -4.33 2.52
N HIS A 12 4.51 -5.07 1.59
CA HIS A 12 5.21 -4.50 0.45
C HIS A 12 4.26 -3.84 -0.55
N GLN A 13 4.76 -2.80 -1.23
CA GLN A 13 4.03 -2.08 -2.28
C GLN A 13 3.52 -3.03 -3.35
N GLU A 14 4.36 -3.94 -3.84
CA GLU A 14 3.99 -4.89 -4.91
C GLU A 14 2.78 -5.73 -4.52
N LYS A 15 2.77 -6.25 -3.29
CA LYS A 15 1.65 -7.04 -2.76
C LYS A 15 0.39 -6.20 -2.60
N ALA A 16 0.53 -4.96 -2.13
CA ALA A 16 -0.58 -4.02 -2.03
C ALA A 16 -1.14 -3.66 -3.41
N VAL A 17 -0.28 -3.40 -4.40
CA VAL A 17 -0.65 -3.14 -5.81
C VAL A 17 -1.42 -4.33 -6.37
N ALA A 18 -0.87 -5.55 -6.27
CA ALA A 18 -1.51 -6.75 -6.77
C ALA A 18 -2.91 -6.97 -6.16
N HIS A 19 -3.04 -6.75 -4.84
CA HIS A 19 -4.32 -6.86 -4.16
C HIS A 19 -5.30 -5.76 -4.59
N ILE A 20 -4.86 -4.51 -4.73
CA ILE A 20 -5.71 -3.40 -5.18
C ILE A 20 -6.20 -3.67 -6.60
N THR A 21 -5.30 -4.04 -7.52
CA THR A 21 -5.64 -4.37 -8.91
C THR A 21 -6.64 -5.52 -8.98
N ALA A 22 -6.41 -6.60 -8.22
CA ALA A 22 -7.28 -7.78 -8.24
C ALA A 22 -8.69 -7.54 -7.65
N HIS A 23 -8.82 -6.68 -6.64
CA HIS A 23 -10.09 -6.47 -5.93
C HIS A 23 -10.85 -5.21 -6.33
N PHE A 24 -10.16 -4.16 -6.78
CA PHE A 24 -10.72 -2.82 -7.03
C PHE A 24 -10.41 -2.29 -8.45
N GLY A 25 -9.54 -2.98 -9.20
CA GLY A 25 -9.11 -2.59 -10.54
C GLY A 25 -7.95 -1.59 -10.55
N GLU A 26 -7.41 -1.37 -11.74
CA GLU A 26 -6.20 -0.56 -11.98
C GLU A 26 -6.43 0.95 -11.82
N GLN A 27 -7.68 1.41 -11.65
CA GLN A 27 -8.01 2.83 -11.48
C GLN A 27 -7.33 3.50 -10.27
N PHE A 28 -6.92 2.69 -9.30
CA PHE A 28 -6.24 3.12 -8.07
C PHE A 28 -4.72 2.97 -8.14
N ILE A 29 -4.21 2.56 -9.30
CA ILE A 29 -2.81 2.30 -9.57
C ILE A 29 -2.38 3.21 -10.71
N TYR A 30 -1.20 3.79 -10.60
CA TYR A 30 -0.62 4.60 -11.66
C TYR A 30 0.83 4.17 -11.91
N VAL A 31 1.28 4.32 -13.14
CA VAL A 31 2.67 4.14 -13.51
C VAL A 31 3.35 5.49 -13.41
N ASN A 32 4.42 5.59 -12.61
CA ASN A 32 5.19 6.84 -12.52
C ASN A 32 6.09 7.04 -13.76
N GLU A 33 6.76 8.18 -13.85
CA GLU A 33 7.66 8.50 -14.98
C GLU A 33 8.82 7.50 -15.16
N GLN A 34 9.13 6.70 -14.14
CA GLN A 34 10.14 5.65 -14.18
C GLN A 34 9.61 4.28 -14.64
N GLY A 35 8.31 4.18 -14.96
CA GLY A 35 7.69 2.89 -15.29
C GLY A 35 7.30 2.04 -14.08
N ASN A 36 7.45 2.58 -12.86
CA ASN A 36 7.15 1.84 -11.63
C ASN A 36 5.68 1.98 -11.23
N THR A 37 5.05 0.84 -10.96
CA THR A 37 3.67 0.75 -10.51
C THR A 37 3.53 1.28 -9.09
N SER A 38 2.75 2.35 -8.92
CA SER A 38 2.54 3.07 -7.67
C SER A 38 1.06 3.13 -7.31
N ILE A 39 0.79 3.20 -6.02
CA ILE A 39 -0.57 3.26 -5.47
C ILE A 39 -1.02 4.72 -5.39
N ASP A 40 -2.25 4.98 -5.85
CA ASP A 40 -2.86 6.31 -5.81
C ASP A 40 -2.86 6.92 -4.40
N LYS A 41 -2.71 8.24 -4.35
CA LYS A 41 -2.64 9.01 -3.10
C LYS A 41 -3.90 8.86 -2.25
N GLU A 42 -5.08 8.71 -2.84
CA GLU A 42 -6.35 8.56 -2.10
C GLU A 42 -6.40 7.20 -1.41
N VAL A 43 -5.88 6.14 -2.05
CA VAL A 43 -5.75 4.83 -1.40
C VAL A 43 -4.75 4.89 -0.25
N LYS A 44 -3.59 5.52 -0.43
CA LYS A 44 -2.63 5.72 0.67
C LYS A 44 -3.24 6.49 1.83
N LYS A 45 -4.06 7.50 1.55
CA LYS A 45 -4.77 8.30 2.55
C LYS A 45 -5.85 7.49 3.28
N ALA A 46 -6.64 6.69 2.56
CA ALA A 46 -7.63 5.79 3.14
C ALA A 46 -6.96 4.72 4.01
N PHE A 47 -5.85 4.14 3.54
CA PHE A 47 -5.06 3.17 4.28
C PHE A 47 -4.50 3.77 5.56
N LYS A 48 -3.96 5.00 5.49
CA LYS A 48 -3.51 5.78 6.66
C LYS A 48 -4.60 5.98 7.71
N LYS A 49 -5.81 6.33 7.26
CA LYS A 49 -6.97 6.47 8.13
C LYS A 49 -7.36 5.13 8.77
N GLY A 50 -7.27 4.03 8.01
CA GLY A 50 -7.62 2.69 8.46
C GLY A 50 -6.71 2.14 9.55
N HIS A 51 -5.40 2.38 9.49
CA HIS A 51 -4.46 1.93 10.54
C HIS A 51 -4.29 2.94 11.68
N GLY A 52 -4.81 4.16 11.56
CA GLY A 52 -4.78 5.15 12.66
C GLY A 52 -3.38 5.48 13.18
N GLY A 53 -2.36 5.44 12.31
CA GLY A 53 -0.97 5.67 12.69
C GLY A 53 -0.21 4.45 13.23
N LYS A 54 -0.83 3.27 13.32
CA LYS A 54 -0.18 2.00 13.68
C LYS A 54 0.72 1.39 12.61
N ALA A 55 0.79 2.02 11.45
CA ALA A 55 1.69 1.60 10.40
C ALA A 55 2.47 2.80 9.89
N ALA A 56 3.76 2.59 9.64
CA ALA A 56 4.67 3.54 9.05
C ALA A 56 5.02 3.10 7.64
N TRP A 57 5.12 4.07 6.71
CA TRP A 57 5.58 3.81 5.35
C TRP A 57 7.10 3.97 5.27
N ASP A 58 7.79 2.93 4.81
CA ASP A 58 9.21 2.95 4.52
C ASP A 58 9.45 3.27 3.04
N ARG A 59 10.25 4.32 2.77
CA ARG A 59 10.52 4.78 1.41
C ARG A 59 11.65 4.00 0.73
N GLU A 60 12.56 3.42 1.48
CA GLU A 60 13.71 2.69 0.93
C GLU A 60 13.33 1.25 0.59
N GLY A 61 12.55 0.61 1.46
CA GLY A 61 12.04 -0.75 1.28
C GLY A 61 10.69 -0.85 0.57
N PHE A 62 10.02 0.28 0.29
CA PHE A 62 8.69 0.33 -0.34
C PHE A 62 7.67 -0.57 0.36
N PHE A 63 7.57 -0.48 1.69
CA PHE A 63 6.62 -1.28 2.47
C PHE A 63 5.99 -0.47 3.60
N TRP A 64 4.82 -0.91 4.06
CA TRP A 64 4.29 -0.51 5.36
C TRP A 64 4.78 -1.47 6.43
N GLY A 65 5.31 -0.94 7.53
CA GLY A 65 5.62 -1.70 8.75
C GLY A 65 4.61 -1.38 9.84
N TRP A 66 4.11 -2.40 10.54
CA TRP A 66 3.21 -2.25 11.67
C TRP A 66 4.01 -2.00 12.96
N THR A 67 3.65 -0.96 13.72
CA THR A 67 4.31 -0.50 14.95
C THR A 67 3.32 -0.32 16.10
#